data_AF-A0A947FBC5-F1
#
_entry.id   AF-A0A947FBC5-F1
#
_cell.length_a   1.000
_cell.length_b   1.000
_cell.length_c   1.000
_cell.angle_alpha   90.00
_cell.angle_beta   90.00
_cell.angle_gamma   90.00
#
_symmetry.space_group_name_H-M   'P 1'
#
loop_
_entity.id
_entity.type
_entity.pdbx_description
1 polymer ?
#
loop_
_entity_poly.entity_id
_entity_poly.type
_entity_poly.pdbx_seq_one_letter_code
_entity_poly.pdbx_strand_id
1 'polypeptide(L)'
;MIDIEVNEKYDIYSIGAVLGKRVYQTQLGKLVSKDQLLELDDFAAGAEFILGHNILRHDLPRIKLVVPSLQFLKKPAIDTLYLSPLAFPENPYHRLVKDYKIVRDSLNDPVGDAAMAGIIFSEQWAAFAGQIASNNDLPVLCRSFLKVSAELTGTAQALEAMGVSVLEDEDLYEAFSWFAGKHACSAAIQEVVEQLADGTLDRPQIAYVCAWLSVSGGNSVLPPWVRHRYPEVSNLLHQLREVPCGLSECTYCAHYQNPKYFLQRFFGFEDFRSIPSTTDGKSLQEEIVKAVARNVSVFATLPTGGGKSLCYLLPALMRYQRRNMLTIVISPLQALMKDQVDNF
;
A
#
# COMPACT_ATOMS: atom_id res chain seq x y z
N MET A 1 -18.79 -0.32 -16.94
CA MET A 1 -18.19 0.73 -16.09
C MET A 1 -19.30 1.53 -15.45
N ILE A 2 -19.19 1.90 -14.18
CA ILE A 2 -20.23 2.61 -13.42
C ILE A 2 -19.61 3.60 -12.44
N ASP A 3 -20.30 4.71 -12.24
CA ASP A 3 -20.07 5.70 -11.19
C ASP A 3 -21.42 6.32 -10.77
N ILE A 4 -21.57 6.66 -9.49
CA ILE A 4 -22.74 7.32 -8.92
C ILE A 4 -22.37 8.57 -8.12
N GLU A 5 -23.30 9.51 -8.11
CA GLU A 5 -23.23 10.71 -7.27
C GLU A 5 -24.27 10.66 -6.16
N VAL A 6 -23.82 10.94 -4.93
CA VAL A 6 -24.66 10.88 -3.72
C VAL A 6 -24.62 12.18 -2.95
N ASN A 7 -25.76 12.58 -2.37
CA ASN A 7 -25.85 13.79 -1.56
C ASN A 7 -25.33 13.54 -0.11
N GLU A 8 -25.39 14.55 0.75
CA GLU A 8 -24.97 14.44 2.17
C GLU A 8 -25.78 13.41 2.98
N LYS A 9 -26.98 13.06 2.52
CA LYS A 9 -27.84 12.02 3.11
C LYS A 9 -27.60 10.64 2.52
N TYR A 10 -26.62 10.50 1.62
CA TYR A 10 -26.31 9.30 0.85
C TYR A 10 -27.38 8.88 -0.15
N ASP A 11 -28.30 9.77 -0.51
CA ASP A 11 -29.25 9.50 -1.59
C ASP A 11 -28.57 9.66 -2.95
N ILE A 12 -28.82 8.71 -3.85
CA ILE A 12 -28.28 8.72 -5.21
C ILE A 12 -29.04 9.75 -6.05
N TYR A 13 -28.36 10.74 -6.61
CA TYR A 13 -28.97 11.78 -7.46
C TYR A 13 -28.40 11.83 -8.89
N SER A 14 -27.40 10.99 -9.19
CA SER A 14 -26.98 10.73 -10.56
C SER A 14 -26.27 9.39 -10.69
N ILE A 15 -26.41 8.77 -11.85
CA ILE A 15 -25.70 7.55 -12.26
C ILE A 15 -25.15 7.77 -13.66
N GLY A 16 -23.92 7.33 -13.88
CA GLY A 16 -23.29 7.21 -15.18
C GLY A 16 -22.75 5.79 -15.36
N ALA A 17 -23.03 5.18 -16.51
CA ALA A 17 -22.48 3.88 -16.85
C ALA A 17 -22.15 3.78 -18.34
N VAL A 18 -21.12 3.00 -18.64
CA VAL A 18 -20.62 2.76 -20.00
C VAL A 18 -20.46 1.26 -20.22
N LEU A 19 -20.99 0.77 -21.33
CA LEU A 19 -20.87 -0.63 -21.77
C LEU A 19 -20.60 -0.68 -23.28
N GLY A 20 -19.34 -0.93 -23.64
CA GLY A 20 -18.89 -0.82 -25.03
C GLY A 20 -19.08 0.61 -25.54
N LYS A 21 -19.85 0.78 -26.62
CA LYS A 21 -20.21 2.09 -27.17
C LYS A 21 -21.49 2.69 -26.57
N ARG A 22 -22.19 1.95 -25.70
CA ARG A 22 -23.45 2.40 -25.10
C ARG A 22 -23.18 3.16 -23.81
N VAL A 23 -23.99 4.17 -23.56
CA VAL A 23 -23.96 5.01 -22.35
C VAL A 23 -25.33 4.98 -21.71
N TYR A 24 -25.35 4.86 -20.38
CA TYR A 24 -26.51 5.07 -19.54
C TYR A 24 -26.24 6.25 -18.61
N GLN A 25 -27.16 7.21 -18.56
CA GLN A 25 -27.04 8.38 -17.71
C GLN A 25 -28.41 8.82 -17.22
N THR A 26 -28.53 9.04 -15.91
CA THR A 26 -29.74 9.63 -15.34
C THR A 26 -29.72 11.15 -15.45
N GLN A 27 -30.88 11.79 -15.32
CA GLN A 27 -30.95 13.25 -15.26
C GLN A 27 -30.18 13.78 -14.03
N LEU A 28 -29.24 14.71 -14.24
CA LEU A 28 -28.44 15.30 -13.18
C LEU A 28 -29.31 16.03 -12.14
N GLY A 29 -28.97 15.87 -10.86
CA GLY A 29 -29.52 16.66 -9.75
C GLY A 29 -30.92 16.25 -9.28
N LYS A 30 -31.48 15.15 -9.79
CA LYS A 30 -32.75 14.58 -9.30
C LYS A 30 -32.48 13.25 -8.61
N LEU A 31 -33.23 12.99 -7.54
CA LEU A 31 -33.20 11.69 -6.87
C LEU A 31 -33.47 10.57 -7.88
N VAL A 32 -32.58 9.58 -7.91
CA VAL A 32 -32.70 8.42 -8.80
C VAL A 32 -33.81 7.50 -8.29
N SER A 33 -34.73 7.14 -9.18
CA SER A 33 -35.86 6.26 -8.86
C SER A 33 -35.44 4.79 -8.88
N LYS A 34 -36.29 3.93 -8.30
CA LYS A 34 -36.11 2.46 -8.41
C LYS A 34 -36.19 1.99 -9.86
N ASP A 35 -37.07 2.59 -10.66
CA ASP A 35 -37.23 2.23 -12.08
C ASP A 35 -35.95 2.51 -12.88
N GLN A 36 -35.28 3.63 -12.59
CA GLN A 36 -33.97 3.93 -13.21
C GLN A 36 -32.89 2.92 -12.81
N LEU A 37 -32.90 2.42 -11.58
CA LEU A 37 -31.99 1.34 -11.17
C LEU A 37 -32.31 0.00 -11.87
N LEU A 38 -33.57 -0.26 -12.19
CA LEU A 38 -33.97 -1.43 -12.99
C LEU A 38 -33.54 -1.27 -14.45
N GLU A 39 -33.69 -0.08 -15.04
CA GLU A 39 -33.16 0.23 -16.38
C GLU A 39 -31.64 0.06 -16.45
N LEU A 40 -30.92 0.46 -15.41
CA LEU A 40 -29.48 0.24 -15.29
C LEU A 40 -29.13 -1.27 -15.25
N ASP A 41 -29.95 -2.09 -14.58
CA ASP A 41 -29.76 -3.55 -14.53
C ASP A 41 -29.92 -4.17 -15.91
N ASP A 42 -30.96 -3.75 -16.65
CA ASP A 42 -31.18 -4.17 -18.04
C ASP A 42 -30.04 -3.69 -18.96
N PHE A 43 -29.57 -2.46 -18.78
CA PHE A 43 -28.41 -1.93 -19.50
C PHE A 43 -27.17 -2.78 -19.25
N ALA A 44 -26.93 -3.15 -17.98
CA ALA A 44 -25.79 -3.93 -17.54
C ALA A 44 -25.94 -5.44 -17.82
N ALA A 45 -27.07 -5.92 -18.34
CA ALA A 45 -27.36 -7.35 -18.52
C ALA A 45 -26.25 -8.08 -19.30
N GLY A 46 -25.72 -7.48 -20.37
CA GLY A 46 -24.65 -8.05 -21.20
C GLY A 46 -23.22 -7.88 -20.68
N ALA A 47 -23.01 -7.22 -19.53
CA ALA A 47 -21.68 -7.08 -18.95
C ALA A 47 -21.25 -8.36 -18.21
N GLU A 48 -20.00 -8.79 -18.35
CA GLU A 48 -19.45 -9.89 -17.56
C GLU A 48 -18.96 -9.41 -16.19
N PHE A 49 -18.39 -8.20 -16.15
CA PHE A 49 -17.84 -7.56 -14.96
C PHE A 49 -18.47 -6.18 -14.73
N ILE A 50 -18.50 -5.77 -13.47
CA ILE A 50 -18.74 -4.38 -13.09
C ILE A 50 -17.39 -3.74 -12.82
N LEU A 51 -17.13 -2.57 -13.40
CA LEU A 51 -15.86 -1.87 -13.25
C LEU A 51 -16.09 -0.43 -12.84
N GLY A 52 -15.26 0.09 -11.94
CA GLY A 52 -15.26 1.50 -11.58
C GLY A 52 -14.14 1.84 -10.60
N HIS A 53 -14.25 3.00 -9.95
CA HIS A 53 -13.26 3.46 -8.98
C HIS A 53 -13.92 3.67 -7.62
N ASN A 54 -13.46 2.96 -6.59
CA ASN A 54 -14.04 2.91 -5.24
C ASN A 54 -15.47 2.32 -5.18
N ILE A 55 -15.90 1.59 -6.21
CA ILE A 55 -17.25 1.02 -6.33
C ILE A 55 -17.60 0.00 -5.26
N LEU A 56 -16.61 -0.72 -4.69
CA LEU A 56 -16.86 -1.75 -3.68
C LEU A 56 -17.30 -1.14 -2.34
N ARG A 57 -16.79 0.05 -2.00
CA ARG A 57 -17.11 0.73 -0.74
C ARG A 57 -18.11 1.85 -0.89
N HIS A 58 -18.19 2.43 -2.08
CA HIS A 58 -19.05 3.55 -2.38
C HIS A 58 -20.27 3.06 -3.16
N ASP A 59 -20.17 2.88 -4.46
CA ASP A 59 -21.29 2.79 -5.39
C ASP A 59 -22.21 1.59 -5.15
N LEU A 60 -21.64 0.38 -5.18
CA LEU A 60 -22.43 -0.86 -5.12
C LEU A 60 -23.17 -1.00 -3.79
N PRO A 61 -22.58 -0.71 -2.61
CA PRO A 61 -23.33 -0.68 -1.36
C PRO A 61 -24.52 0.27 -1.38
N ARG A 62 -24.41 1.47 -1.99
CA ARG A 62 -25.53 2.43 -2.02
C ARG A 62 -26.64 1.93 -2.93
N ILE A 63 -26.30 1.42 -4.11
CA ILE A 63 -27.28 0.85 -5.03
C ILE A 63 -28.00 -0.34 -4.37
N LYS A 64 -27.25 -1.21 -3.69
CA LYS A 64 -27.79 -2.39 -2.99
C LYS A 64 -28.76 -2.02 -1.87
N LEU A 65 -28.58 -0.89 -1.19
CA LEU A 65 -29.52 -0.40 -0.17
C LEU A 65 -30.88 0.01 -0.77
N VAL A 66 -30.90 0.50 -2.01
CA VAL A 66 -32.13 0.95 -2.68
C VAL A 66 -32.85 -0.22 -3.34
N VAL A 67 -32.13 -1.04 -4.11
CA VAL A 67 -32.66 -2.23 -4.80
C VAL A 67 -31.66 -3.39 -4.69
N PRO A 68 -31.77 -4.26 -3.66
CA PRO A 68 -30.81 -5.35 -3.46
C PRO A 68 -30.96 -6.50 -4.47
N SER A 69 -32.06 -6.54 -5.22
CA SER A 69 -32.41 -7.64 -6.14
C SER A 69 -31.84 -7.49 -7.56
N LEU A 70 -31.12 -6.41 -7.87
CA LEU A 70 -30.54 -6.18 -9.20
C LEU A 70 -29.55 -7.30 -9.55
N GLN A 71 -29.63 -7.83 -10.75
CA GLN A 71 -28.78 -8.96 -11.16
C GLN A 71 -27.32 -8.54 -11.33
N PHE A 72 -27.05 -7.32 -11.78
CA PHE A 72 -25.69 -6.84 -11.98
C PHE A 72 -24.89 -6.77 -10.67
N LEU A 73 -25.55 -6.62 -9.51
CA LEU A 73 -24.90 -6.65 -8.18
C LEU A 73 -24.31 -8.02 -7.82
N LYS A 74 -24.71 -9.08 -8.53
CA LYS A 74 -24.16 -10.44 -8.37
C LYS A 74 -22.94 -10.68 -9.25
N LYS A 75 -22.65 -9.78 -10.19
CA LYS A 75 -21.53 -9.90 -11.11
C LYS A 75 -20.22 -9.54 -10.40
N PRO A 76 -19.09 -10.15 -10.78
CA PRO A 76 -17.81 -9.81 -10.20
C PRO A 76 -17.47 -8.33 -10.43
N ALA A 77 -17.05 -7.66 -9.37
CA ALA A 77 -16.71 -6.24 -9.38
C ALA A 77 -15.19 -6.03 -9.37
N ILE A 78 -14.71 -5.22 -10.32
CA ILE A 78 -13.33 -4.79 -10.47
C ILE A 78 -13.25 -3.34 -10.01
N ASP A 79 -12.53 -3.12 -8.92
CA ASP A 79 -12.34 -1.78 -8.37
C ASP A 79 -10.92 -1.30 -8.64
N THR A 80 -10.80 -0.30 -9.51
CA THR A 80 -9.52 0.29 -9.90
C THR A 80 -8.79 0.93 -8.72
N LEU A 81 -9.49 1.33 -7.65
CA LEU A 81 -8.82 1.81 -6.43
C LEU A 81 -8.01 0.70 -5.77
N TYR A 82 -8.55 -0.51 -5.71
CA TYR A 82 -7.90 -1.67 -5.10
C TYR A 82 -6.78 -2.24 -5.96
N LEU A 83 -6.92 -2.20 -7.29
CA LEU A 83 -5.85 -2.58 -8.23
C LEU A 83 -4.65 -1.62 -8.22
N SER A 84 -4.88 -0.32 -7.97
CA SER A 84 -3.84 0.71 -8.08
C SER A 84 -2.54 0.43 -7.30
N PRO A 85 -2.57 0.13 -5.98
CA PRO A 85 -1.34 -0.16 -5.24
C PRO A 85 -0.66 -1.46 -5.66
N LEU A 86 -1.35 -2.37 -6.34
CA LEU A 86 -0.80 -3.64 -6.82
C LEU A 86 -0.15 -3.46 -8.20
N ALA A 87 -0.78 -2.67 -9.08
CA ALA A 87 -0.26 -2.37 -10.42
C ALA A 87 0.91 -1.37 -10.39
N PHE A 88 0.83 -0.37 -9.51
CA PHE A 88 1.78 0.73 -9.41
C PHE A 88 2.31 0.87 -7.97
N PRO A 89 3.05 -0.12 -7.45
CA PRO A 89 3.50 -0.09 -6.07
C PRO A 89 4.38 1.12 -5.75
N GLU A 90 5.16 1.65 -6.70
CA GLU A 90 6.00 2.86 -6.50
C GLU A 90 5.17 4.15 -6.38
N ASN A 91 4.09 4.24 -7.18
CA ASN A 91 3.20 5.39 -7.23
C ASN A 91 1.77 4.91 -7.01
N PRO A 92 1.43 4.46 -5.78
CA PRO A 92 0.18 3.74 -5.54
C PRO A 92 -1.06 4.66 -5.56
N TYR A 93 -0.85 5.94 -5.87
CA TYR A 93 -1.89 6.93 -6.13
C TYR A 93 -2.02 7.15 -7.64
N HIS A 94 -2.81 6.30 -8.28
CA HIS A 94 -3.49 6.72 -9.51
C HIS A 94 -4.66 7.59 -9.10
N ARG A 95 -4.41 8.89 -8.90
CA ARG A 95 -5.52 9.83 -8.82
C ARG A 95 -6.24 9.78 -10.15
N LEU A 96 -7.57 9.68 -10.12
CA LEU A 96 -8.40 10.25 -11.18
C LEU A 96 -8.03 11.74 -11.23
N VAL A 97 -7.01 12.11 -12.01
CA VAL A 97 -6.68 13.51 -12.25
C VAL A 97 -7.75 14.02 -13.20
N LYS A 98 -8.83 14.50 -12.59
CA LYS A 98 -9.92 15.16 -13.28
C LYS A 98 -9.41 16.54 -13.65
N ASP A 99 -8.88 16.70 -14.87
CA ASP A 99 -8.39 18.00 -15.36
C ASP A 99 -9.44 19.11 -15.23
N TYR A 100 -10.73 18.75 -15.20
CA TYR A 100 -11.85 19.66 -14.93
C TYR A 100 -11.98 20.10 -13.45
N LYS A 101 -11.61 19.27 -12.45
CA LYS A 101 -11.75 19.60 -11.00
C LYS A 101 -10.65 20.51 -10.44
N ILE A 102 -9.66 20.92 -11.25
CA ILE A 102 -8.69 21.95 -10.84
C ILE A 102 -9.41 23.29 -10.59
N VAL A 103 -10.58 23.48 -11.23
CA VAL A 103 -11.54 24.53 -10.91
C VAL A 103 -12.59 23.94 -9.96
N ARG A 104 -12.78 24.56 -8.78
CA ARG A 104 -13.72 24.11 -7.73
C ARG A 104 -15.18 23.98 -8.18
N ASP A 105 -15.52 24.51 -9.35
CA ASP A 105 -16.88 24.59 -9.91
C ASP A 105 -17.18 23.59 -11.05
N SER A 106 -16.33 22.59 -11.30
CA SER A 106 -16.64 21.62 -12.36
C SER A 106 -17.89 20.80 -12.01
N LEU A 107 -18.87 20.79 -12.91
CA LEU A 107 -20.07 19.96 -12.84
C LEU A 107 -19.68 18.47 -12.69
N ASN A 108 -20.37 17.75 -11.79
CA ASN A 108 -20.21 16.30 -11.66
C ASN A 108 -20.63 15.60 -12.95
N ASP A 109 -19.78 14.69 -13.45
CA ASP A 109 -20.00 13.91 -14.66
C ASP A 109 -19.73 12.43 -14.38
N PRO A 110 -20.74 11.67 -13.89
CA PRO A 110 -20.54 10.27 -13.56
C PRO A 110 -20.28 9.39 -14.79
N VAL A 111 -20.70 9.81 -15.99
CA VAL A 111 -20.35 9.07 -17.22
C VAL A 111 -18.87 9.24 -17.53
N GLY A 112 -18.37 10.49 -17.45
CA GLY A 112 -16.96 10.81 -17.57
C GLY A 112 -16.11 10.08 -16.53
N ASP A 113 -16.56 10.04 -15.27
CA ASP A 113 -15.88 9.36 -14.18
C ASP A 113 -15.84 7.83 -14.38
N ALA A 114 -16.95 7.23 -14.82
CA ALA A 114 -17.01 5.82 -15.18
C ALA A 114 -16.07 5.49 -16.36
N ALA A 115 -16.01 6.36 -17.38
CA ALA A 115 -15.10 6.20 -18.52
C ALA A 115 -13.63 6.33 -18.09
N MET A 116 -13.33 7.27 -17.19
CA MET A 116 -11.98 7.48 -16.65
C MET A 116 -11.51 6.28 -15.83
N ALA A 117 -12.38 5.62 -15.07
CA ALA A 117 -12.06 4.34 -14.44
C ALA A 117 -11.67 3.26 -15.46
N GLY A 118 -12.29 3.24 -16.65
CA GLY A 118 -11.88 2.38 -17.76
C GLY A 118 -10.47 2.66 -18.28
N ILE A 119 -10.11 3.94 -18.40
CA ILE A 119 -8.76 4.36 -18.80
C ILE A 119 -7.74 3.89 -17.76
N ILE A 120 -7.99 4.16 -16.47
CA ILE A 120 -7.15 3.68 -15.36
C ILE A 120 -6.98 2.16 -15.41
N PHE A 121 -8.07 1.42 -15.61
CA PHE A 121 -7.99 -0.03 -15.71
C PHE A 121 -7.12 -0.49 -16.88
N SER A 122 -7.18 0.19 -18.03
CA SER A 122 -6.32 -0.10 -19.18
C SER A 122 -4.84 0.13 -18.86
N GLU A 123 -4.52 1.17 -18.10
CA GLU A 123 -3.14 1.45 -17.65
C GLU A 123 -2.66 0.39 -16.65
N GLN A 124 -3.52 0.02 -15.69
CA GLN A 124 -3.25 -1.07 -14.74
C GLN A 124 -3.03 -2.41 -15.45
N TRP A 125 -3.85 -2.71 -16.46
CA TRP A 125 -3.69 -3.89 -17.30
C TRP A 125 -2.33 -3.90 -18.00
N ALA A 126 -1.94 -2.77 -18.62
CA ALA A 126 -0.65 -2.64 -19.28
C ALA A 126 0.51 -2.81 -18.29
N ALA A 127 0.40 -2.26 -17.08
CA ALA A 127 1.40 -2.41 -16.03
C ALA A 127 1.58 -3.88 -15.60
N PHE A 128 0.49 -4.60 -15.35
CA PHE A 128 0.55 -6.04 -15.04
C PHE A 128 1.10 -6.84 -16.21
N ALA A 129 0.66 -6.58 -17.44
CA ALA A 129 1.18 -7.24 -18.63
C ALA A 129 2.71 -7.05 -18.78
N GLY A 130 3.20 -5.83 -18.49
CA GLY A 130 4.64 -5.54 -18.46
C GLY A 130 5.38 -6.32 -17.37
N GLN A 131 4.81 -6.40 -16.16
CA GLN A 131 5.37 -7.19 -15.05
C GLN A 131 5.46 -8.68 -15.42
N ILE A 132 4.40 -9.25 -16.00
CA ILE A 132 4.36 -10.64 -16.46
C ILE A 132 5.43 -10.87 -17.54
N ALA A 133 5.53 -9.99 -18.54
CA ALA A 133 6.53 -10.10 -19.60
C ALA A 133 7.97 -10.03 -19.08
N SER A 134 8.19 -9.36 -17.95
CA SER A 134 9.49 -9.29 -17.26
C SER A 134 9.78 -10.47 -16.31
N ASN A 135 8.91 -11.49 -16.27
CA ASN A 135 8.97 -12.60 -15.30
C ASN A 135 9.00 -12.12 -13.84
N ASN A 136 8.23 -11.07 -13.53
CA ASN A 136 8.04 -10.63 -12.14
C ASN A 136 6.99 -11.52 -11.47
N ASP A 137 7.29 -12.06 -10.29
CA ASP A 137 6.39 -12.95 -9.54
C ASP A 137 5.25 -12.20 -8.82
N LEU A 138 5.34 -10.87 -8.69
CA LEU A 138 4.36 -10.07 -7.96
C LEU A 138 2.91 -10.29 -8.42
N PRO A 139 2.57 -10.29 -9.73
CA PRO A 139 1.20 -10.54 -10.18
C PRO A 139 0.69 -11.91 -9.74
N VAL A 140 1.53 -12.96 -9.81
CA VAL A 140 1.17 -14.33 -9.42
C VAL A 140 0.87 -14.38 -7.92
N LEU A 141 1.72 -13.78 -7.09
CA LEU A 141 1.46 -13.67 -5.64
C LEU A 141 0.17 -12.89 -5.37
N CYS A 142 -0.04 -11.74 -6.02
CA CYS A 142 -1.25 -10.95 -5.87
C CYS A 142 -2.50 -11.77 -6.22
N ARG A 143 -2.56 -12.41 -7.38
CA ARG A 143 -3.72 -13.25 -7.78
C ARG A 143 -3.95 -14.36 -6.75
N SER A 144 -2.90 -15.05 -6.35
CA SER A 144 -2.96 -16.21 -5.46
C SER A 144 -3.49 -15.87 -4.06
N PHE A 145 -3.08 -14.73 -3.51
CA PHE A 145 -3.59 -14.24 -2.21
C PHE A 145 -5.00 -13.64 -2.31
N LEU A 146 -5.35 -13.01 -3.44
CA LEU A 146 -6.65 -12.36 -3.61
C LEU A 146 -7.79 -13.32 -3.95
N LYS A 147 -7.51 -14.48 -4.57
CA LYS A 147 -8.54 -15.42 -5.06
C LYS A 147 -9.52 -15.90 -3.99
N VAL A 148 -9.07 -15.95 -2.72
CA VAL A 148 -9.90 -16.41 -1.59
C VAL A 148 -10.79 -15.32 -1.01
N SER A 149 -10.62 -14.06 -1.44
CA SER A 149 -11.41 -12.93 -0.98
C SER A 149 -12.72 -12.83 -1.74
N ALA A 150 -13.85 -13.02 -1.04
CA ALA A 150 -15.17 -12.78 -1.63
C ALA A 150 -15.39 -11.32 -2.07
N GLU A 151 -14.74 -10.35 -1.41
CA GLU A 151 -14.81 -8.92 -1.77
C GLU A 151 -13.98 -8.63 -3.03
N LEU A 152 -12.84 -9.30 -3.20
CA LEU A 152 -11.88 -9.03 -4.28
C LEU A 152 -11.86 -10.09 -5.39
N THR A 153 -12.91 -10.93 -5.47
CA THR A 153 -13.07 -11.94 -6.52
C THR A 153 -12.93 -11.35 -7.92
N GLY A 154 -13.56 -10.21 -8.20
CA GLY A 154 -13.44 -9.57 -9.52
C GLY A 154 -12.02 -9.08 -9.82
N THR A 155 -11.28 -8.61 -8.82
CA THR A 155 -9.86 -8.26 -8.93
C THR A 155 -9.01 -9.49 -9.29
N ALA A 156 -9.22 -10.62 -8.60
CA ALA A 156 -8.50 -11.86 -8.89
C ALA A 156 -8.83 -12.41 -10.30
N GLN A 157 -10.09 -12.30 -10.73
CA GLN A 157 -10.53 -12.68 -12.07
C GLN A 157 -10.01 -11.74 -13.16
N ALA A 158 -9.81 -10.46 -12.86
CA ALA A 158 -9.14 -9.55 -13.79
C ALA A 158 -7.70 -9.98 -14.04
N LEU A 159 -6.95 -10.35 -12.99
CA LEU A 159 -5.59 -10.88 -13.12
C LEU A 159 -5.57 -12.22 -13.88
N GLU A 160 -6.56 -13.09 -13.65
CA GLU A 160 -6.74 -14.31 -14.45
C GLU A 160 -6.90 -14.01 -15.94
N ALA A 161 -7.76 -13.04 -16.29
CA ALA A 161 -7.98 -12.63 -17.67
C ALA A 161 -6.71 -12.02 -18.32
N MET A 162 -5.80 -11.47 -17.52
CA MET A 162 -4.47 -11.02 -17.96
C MET A 162 -3.48 -12.18 -18.19
N GLY A 163 -3.86 -13.43 -17.91
CA GLY A 163 -3.00 -14.60 -18.05
C GLY A 163 -2.09 -14.86 -16.85
N VAL A 164 -2.30 -14.18 -15.72
CA VAL A 164 -1.52 -14.40 -14.49
C VAL A 164 -1.86 -15.78 -13.93
N SER A 165 -0.87 -16.64 -13.67
CA SER A 165 -1.09 -17.95 -13.06
C SER A 165 -1.46 -17.85 -11.58
N VAL A 166 -1.90 -18.97 -10.99
CA VAL A 166 -2.26 -19.05 -9.58
C VAL A 166 -1.44 -20.15 -8.90
N LEU A 167 -0.99 -19.87 -7.69
CA LEU A 167 -0.37 -20.83 -6.78
C LEU A 167 -1.34 -21.15 -5.65
N GLU A 168 -1.16 -22.32 -5.04
CA GLU A 168 -1.99 -22.79 -3.94
C GLU A 168 -1.09 -23.26 -2.80
N ASP A 169 -1.57 -23.05 -1.57
CA ASP A 169 -1.03 -23.60 -0.33
C ASP A 169 0.51 -23.61 -0.25
N GLU A 170 1.15 -24.78 -0.24
CA GLU A 170 2.61 -24.90 -0.06
C GLU A 170 3.41 -24.14 -1.13
N ASP A 171 3.05 -24.27 -2.42
CA ASP A 171 3.72 -23.58 -3.52
C ASP A 171 3.60 -22.05 -3.38
N LEU A 172 2.44 -21.57 -2.91
CA LEU A 172 2.22 -20.13 -2.67
C LEU A 172 3.11 -19.62 -1.54
N TYR A 173 3.23 -20.38 -0.45
CA TYR A 173 4.02 -19.98 0.71
C TYR A 173 5.53 -20.07 0.46
N GLU A 174 5.97 -21.04 -0.34
CA GLU A 174 7.35 -21.10 -0.82
C GLU A 174 7.68 -19.91 -1.72
N ALA A 175 6.82 -19.60 -2.70
CA ALA A 175 6.98 -18.46 -3.57
C ALA A 175 6.99 -17.13 -2.79
N PHE A 176 6.09 -16.98 -1.81
CA PHE A 176 6.08 -15.82 -0.91
C PHE A 176 7.39 -15.73 -0.11
N SER A 177 7.88 -16.83 0.44
CA SER A 177 9.11 -16.85 1.23
C SER A 177 10.32 -16.43 0.42
N TRP A 178 10.44 -16.95 -0.81
CA TRP A 178 11.51 -16.60 -1.72
C TRP A 178 11.44 -15.12 -2.13
N PHE A 179 10.25 -14.65 -2.46
CA PHE A 179 10.02 -13.25 -2.84
C PHE A 179 10.35 -12.31 -1.67
N ALA A 180 9.77 -12.55 -0.49
CA ALA A 180 9.96 -11.72 0.69
C ALA A 180 11.39 -11.79 1.22
N GLY A 181 12.09 -12.93 1.04
CA GLY A 181 13.48 -13.13 1.50
C GLY A 181 14.48 -12.14 0.90
N LYS A 182 14.17 -11.54 -0.25
CA LYS A 182 14.97 -10.46 -0.85
C LYS A 182 14.84 -9.13 -0.12
N HIS A 183 13.80 -8.97 0.70
CA HIS A 183 13.35 -7.69 1.23
C HIS A 183 13.05 -7.72 2.73
N ALA A 184 13.10 -8.84 3.43
CA ALA A 184 12.63 -8.90 4.81
C ALA A 184 13.41 -9.91 5.67
N CYS A 185 13.19 -9.81 6.97
CA CYS A 185 13.79 -10.67 7.98
C CYS A 185 13.33 -12.13 7.80
N SER A 186 14.28 -13.06 7.67
CA SER A 186 14.01 -14.49 7.43
C SER A 186 13.09 -15.13 8.48
N ALA A 187 13.37 -14.92 9.77
CA ALA A 187 12.52 -15.47 10.84
C ALA A 187 11.11 -14.86 10.87
N ALA A 188 10.97 -13.58 10.49
CA ALA A 188 9.65 -12.95 10.42
C ALA A 188 8.83 -13.49 9.24
N ILE A 189 9.49 -13.77 8.11
CA ILE A 189 8.86 -14.44 6.97
C ILE A 189 8.35 -15.81 7.38
N GLN A 190 9.16 -16.60 8.09
CA GLN A 190 8.76 -17.91 8.58
C GLN A 190 7.52 -17.82 9.48
N GLU A 191 7.51 -16.90 10.44
CA GLU A 191 6.35 -16.69 11.33
C GLU A 191 5.08 -16.31 10.54
N VAL A 192 5.20 -15.44 9.53
CA VAL A 192 4.07 -15.08 8.65
C VAL A 192 3.57 -16.30 7.87
N VAL A 193 4.46 -17.15 7.37
CA VAL A 193 4.09 -18.39 6.66
C VAL A 193 3.37 -19.36 7.58
N GLU A 194 3.86 -19.55 8.80
CA GLU A 194 3.21 -20.39 9.81
C GLU A 194 1.78 -19.90 10.11
N GLN A 195 1.60 -18.58 10.27
CA GLN A 195 0.29 -17.95 10.47
C GLN A 195 -0.65 -18.07 9.26
N LEU A 196 -0.10 -18.09 8.03
CA LEU A 196 -0.89 -18.32 6.83
C LEU A 196 -1.30 -19.80 6.70
N ALA A 197 -0.42 -20.72 7.09
CA ALA A 197 -0.65 -22.15 7.02
C ALA A 197 -1.69 -22.62 8.06
N ASP A 198 -1.66 -22.06 9.28
CA ASP A 198 -2.61 -22.39 10.35
C ASP A 198 -3.93 -21.60 10.28
N GLY A 199 -4.01 -20.61 9.38
CA GLY A 199 -5.21 -19.80 9.14
C GLY A 199 -5.44 -18.68 10.15
N THR A 200 -4.47 -18.37 11.01
CA THR A 200 -4.54 -17.23 11.94
C THR A 200 -4.37 -15.88 11.24
N LEU A 201 -3.77 -15.87 10.05
CA LEU A 201 -3.61 -14.69 9.20
C LEU A 201 -4.42 -14.79 7.91
N ASP A 202 -5.27 -13.78 7.68
CA ASP A 202 -6.04 -13.70 6.44
C ASP A 202 -5.14 -13.42 5.21
N ARG A 203 -5.46 -14.02 4.08
CA ARG A 203 -4.61 -14.05 2.88
C ARG A 203 -4.63 -12.75 2.05
N PRO A 204 -5.77 -12.05 1.84
CA PRO A 204 -5.85 -10.94 0.88
C PRO A 204 -4.94 -9.76 1.20
N GLN A 205 -4.70 -9.45 2.48
CA GLN A 205 -3.77 -8.37 2.84
C GLN A 205 -2.32 -8.62 2.39
N ILE A 206 -1.92 -9.88 2.21
CA ILE A 206 -0.56 -10.24 1.82
C ILE A 206 -0.25 -9.74 0.40
N ALA A 207 -1.25 -9.64 -0.47
CA ALA A 207 -1.06 -9.03 -1.80
C ALA A 207 -0.52 -7.59 -1.71
N TYR A 208 -1.01 -6.79 -0.76
CA TYR A 208 -0.52 -5.42 -0.53
C TYR A 208 0.84 -5.40 0.18
N VAL A 209 1.11 -6.38 1.04
CA VAL A 209 2.45 -6.56 1.63
C VAL A 209 3.46 -6.86 0.53
N CYS A 210 3.18 -7.80 -0.37
CA CYS A 210 4.04 -8.14 -1.51
C CYS A 210 4.27 -6.93 -2.42
N ALA A 211 3.19 -6.22 -2.78
CA ALA A 211 3.29 -5.02 -3.61
C ALA A 211 4.19 -3.97 -2.97
N TRP A 212 4.01 -3.69 -1.67
CA TRP A 212 4.86 -2.73 -0.96
C TRP A 212 6.32 -3.22 -0.84
N LEU A 213 6.56 -4.50 -0.57
CA LEU A 213 7.91 -5.07 -0.46
C LEU A 213 8.70 -4.95 -1.76
N SER A 214 8.04 -5.11 -2.92
CA SER A 214 8.65 -5.03 -4.25
C SER A 214 9.35 -3.69 -4.53
N VAL A 215 8.95 -2.63 -3.80
CA VAL A 215 9.44 -1.25 -3.95
C VAL A 215 10.02 -0.69 -2.64
N SER A 216 10.31 -1.58 -1.69
CA SER A 216 10.84 -1.20 -0.39
C SER A 216 12.21 -0.53 -0.50
N GLY A 217 12.48 0.51 0.29
CA GLY A 217 13.76 1.26 0.26
C GLY A 217 13.67 2.75 -0.09
N GLY A 218 12.47 3.34 -0.14
CA GLY A 218 12.27 4.79 -0.31
C GLY A 218 11.33 5.18 -1.44
N ASN A 219 10.92 4.22 -2.29
CA ASN A 219 10.17 4.48 -3.52
C ASN A 219 8.65 4.33 -3.39
N SER A 220 8.09 4.17 -2.18
CA SER A 220 6.64 4.07 -1.99
C SER A 220 6.18 4.33 -0.56
N VAL A 221 4.95 4.82 -0.42
CA VAL A 221 4.20 4.94 0.84
C VAL A 221 2.91 4.13 0.72
N LEU A 222 2.60 3.31 1.73
CA LEU A 222 1.35 2.56 1.75
C LEU A 222 0.16 3.53 1.72
N PRO A 223 -0.80 3.40 0.78
CA PRO A 223 -1.93 4.32 0.70
C PRO A 223 -2.73 4.35 2.01
N PRO A 224 -3.18 5.53 2.48
CA PRO A 224 -3.98 5.66 3.70
C PRO A 224 -5.21 4.77 3.73
N TRP A 225 -5.88 4.61 2.58
CA TRP A 225 -7.07 3.76 2.49
C TRP A 225 -6.73 2.27 2.71
N VAL A 226 -5.58 1.79 2.21
CA VAL A 226 -5.10 0.41 2.45
C VAL A 226 -4.83 0.22 3.94
N ARG A 227 -4.14 1.16 4.58
CA ARG A 227 -3.85 1.11 6.03
C ARG A 227 -5.13 1.10 6.86
N HIS A 228 -6.14 1.86 6.46
CA HIS A 228 -7.41 1.91 7.17
C HIS A 228 -8.26 0.65 6.95
N ARG A 229 -8.27 0.11 5.71
CA ARG A 229 -9.05 -1.08 5.35
C ARG A 229 -8.42 -2.39 5.83
N TYR A 230 -7.09 -2.45 5.82
CA TYR A 230 -6.27 -3.61 6.19
C TYR A 230 -5.20 -3.19 7.21
N PRO A 231 -5.57 -2.93 8.49
CA PRO A 231 -4.63 -2.50 9.52
C PRO A 231 -3.43 -3.45 9.69
N GLU A 232 -3.67 -4.75 9.52
CA GLU A 232 -2.63 -5.79 9.63
C GLU A 232 -1.47 -5.62 8.63
N VAL A 233 -1.68 -4.98 7.47
CA VAL A 233 -0.57 -4.69 6.53
C VAL A 233 0.52 -3.87 7.24
N SER A 234 0.15 -2.93 8.11
CA SER A 234 1.12 -2.13 8.83
C SER A 234 1.88 -2.91 9.90
N ASN A 235 1.23 -3.88 10.53
CA ASN A 235 1.80 -4.78 11.54
C ASN A 235 2.77 -5.77 10.89
N LEU A 236 2.36 -6.41 9.81
CA LEU A 236 3.19 -7.34 9.03
C LEU A 236 4.45 -6.65 8.51
N LEU A 237 4.31 -5.46 7.91
CA LEU A 237 5.48 -4.69 7.47
C LEU A 237 6.38 -4.27 8.65
N HIS A 238 5.84 -4.08 9.86
CA HIS A 238 6.65 -3.81 11.05
C HIS A 238 7.45 -5.06 11.45
N GLN A 239 6.77 -6.19 11.60
CA GLN A 239 7.38 -7.49 11.93
C GLN A 239 8.45 -7.89 10.92
N LEU A 240 8.14 -7.81 9.63
CA LEU A 240 9.03 -8.22 8.54
C LEU A 240 10.30 -7.36 8.43
N ARG A 241 10.24 -6.08 8.80
CA ARG A 241 11.30 -5.12 8.43
C ARG A 241 11.89 -4.30 9.55
N GLU A 242 11.16 -4.04 10.63
CA GLU A 242 11.65 -3.21 11.76
C GLU A 242 12.22 -4.05 12.91
N VAL A 243 11.66 -5.24 13.16
CA VAL A 243 12.06 -6.10 14.29
C VAL A 243 13.22 -7.02 13.87
N PRO A 244 14.43 -6.88 14.45
CA PRO A 244 15.54 -7.78 14.15
C PRO A 244 15.33 -9.15 14.81
N CYS A 245 15.55 -10.23 14.08
CA CYS A 245 15.46 -11.60 14.63
C CYS A 245 16.65 -12.02 15.50
N GLY A 246 17.77 -11.29 15.45
CA GLY A 246 19.00 -11.65 16.19
C GLY A 246 19.80 -12.81 15.61
N LEU A 247 19.32 -13.45 14.54
CA LEU A 247 20.02 -14.53 13.85
C LEU A 247 21.17 -14.01 12.98
N SER A 248 22.31 -14.68 13.04
CA SER A 248 23.54 -14.30 12.33
C SER A 248 23.46 -14.46 10.80
N GLU A 249 22.65 -15.41 10.37
CA GLU A 249 22.44 -15.83 8.98
C GLU A 249 21.36 -14.99 8.27
N CYS A 250 20.62 -14.16 9.00
CA CYS A 250 19.61 -13.28 8.41
C CYS A 250 20.29 -12.11 7.69
N THR A 251 20.49 -12.24 6.38
CA THR A 251 21.14 -11.25 5.52
C THR A 251 20.43 -9.89 5.55
N TYR A 252 19.10 -9.88 5.56
CA TYR A 252 18.32 -8.64 5.67
C TYR A 252 18.64 -7.91 6.99
N CYS A 253 18.57 -8.59 8.13
CA CYS A 253 18.87 -7.97 9.43
C CYS A 253 20.33 -7.53 9.52
N ALA A 254 21.28 -8.38 9.08
CA ALA A 254 22.70 -8.06 9.06
C ALA A 254 23.02 -6.78 8.26
N HIS A 255 22.21 -6.47 7.24
CA HIS A 255 22.35 -5.25 6.45
C HIS A 255 21.53 -4.08 7.01
N TYR A 256 20.21 -4.22 7.07
CA TYR A 256 19.28 -3.14 7.35
C TYR A 256 19.16 -2.76 8.84
N GLN A 257 19.70 -3.59 9.74
CA GLN A 257 19.75 -3.31 11.18
C GLN A 257 21.16 -2.93 11.65
N ASN A 258 22.11 -2.77 10.73
CA ASN A 258 23.51 -2.45 11.04
C ASN A 258 23.73 -0.92 11.03
N PRO A 259 23.91 -0.28 12.20
CA PRO A 259 24.09 1.15 12.26
C PRO A 259 25.43 1.61 11.69
N LYS A 260 26.50 0.80 11.78
CA LYS A 260 27.83 1.16 11.24
C LYS A 260 27.82 1.22 9.72
N TYR A 261 27.11 0.29 9.07
CA TYR A 261 26.90 0.34 7.62
C TYR A 261 26.24 1.66 7.18
N PHE A 262 25.14 2.04 7.84
CA PHE A 262 24.45 3.29 7.49
C PHE A 262 25.21 4.55 7.94
N LEU A 263 25.99 4.46 9.02
CA LEU A 263 26.88 5.52 9.46
C LEU A 263 27.89 5.87 8.37
N GLN A 264 28.58 4.86 7.83
CA GLN A 264 29.53 5.04 6.75
C GLN A 264 28.81 5.50 5.47
N ARG A 265 27.68 4.89 5.13
CA ARG A 265 26.93 5.23 3.90
C ARG A 265 26.43 6.68 3.88
N PHE A 266 25.88 7.18 4.98
CA PHE A 266 25.25 8.50 5.00
C PHE A 266 26.17 9.63 5.46
N PHE A 267 27.16 9.31 6.31
CA PHE A 267 28.01 10.32 6.94
C PHE A 267 29.50 10.12 6.68
N GLY A 268 29.91 9.03 6.02
CA GLY A 268 31.31 8.75 5.70
C GLY A 268 32.19 8.36 6.90
N PHE A 269 31.61 8.19 8.09
CA PHE A 269 32.37 7.81 9.28
C PHE A 269 32.58 6.29 9.35
N GLU A 270 33.80 5.87 9.66
CA GLU A 270 34.16 4.45 9.79
C GLU A 270 33.60 3.82 11.07
N ASP A 271 33.52 4.59 12.16
CA ASP A 271 32.96 4.11 13.43
C ASP A 271 32.34 5.24 14.26
N PHE A 272 31.55 4.84 15.26
CA PHE A 272 31.02 5.73 16.29
C PHE A 272 32.13 6.23 17.21
N ARG A 273 31.90 7.38 17.84
CA ARG A 273 32.85 7.94 18.79
C ARG A 273 33.01 7.01 19.99
N SER A 274 34.25 6.72 20.37
CA SER A 274 34.56 5.88 21.54
C SER A 274 34.21 6.54 22.88
N ILE A 275 34.13 7.87 22.91
CA ILE A 275 33.81 8.66 24.11
C ILE A 275 32.64 9.61 23.83
N PRO A 276 31.65 9.72 24.74
CA PRO A 276 31.53 8.97 26.00
C PRO A 276 31.27 7.48 25.78
N SER A 277 31.76 6.66 26.71
CA SER A 277 31.54 5.21 26.71
C SER A 277 30.50 4.81 27.75
N THR A 278 29.87 3.66 27.53
CA THR A 278 29.08 2.96 28.55
C THR A 278 29.99 2.41 29.65
N THR A 279 29.39 1.92 30.74
CA THR A 279 30.13 1.30 31.87
C THR A 279 30.93 0.07 31.46
N ASP A 280 30.48 -0.65 30.43
CA ASP A 280 31.17 -1.80 29.83
C ASP A 280 32.10 -1.42 28.67
N GLY A 281 32.39 -0.12 28.49
CA GLY A 281 33.41 0.38 27.56
C GLY A 281 32.98 0.49 26.10
N LYS A 282 31.70 0.32 25.77
CA LYS A 282 31.19 0.49 24.41
C LYS A 282 30.92 1.96 24.10
N SER A 283 30.86 2.33 22.82
CA SER A 283 30.43 3.68 22.43
C SER A 283 29.00 3.96 22.92
N LEU A 284 28.82 5.00 23.76
CA LEU A 284 27.49 5.41 24.20
C LEU A 284 26.63 5.88 23.01
N GLN A 285 27.27 6.54 22.04
CA GLN A 285 26.61 7.01 20.83
C GLN A 285 26.02 5.85 20.02
N GLU A 286 26.80 4.77 19.82
CA GLU A 286 26.35 3.57 19.12
C GLU A 286 25.16 2.91 19.82
N GLU A 287 25.22 2.77 21.14
CA GLU A 287 24.16 2.13 21.92
C GLU A 287 22.86 2.94 21.90
N ILE A 288 22.93 4.28 21.94
CA ILE A 288 21.76 5.14 21.75
C ILE A 288 21.17 4.94 20.35
N VAL A 289 22.00 4.96 19.31
CA VAL A 289 21.55 4.77 17.92
C VAL A 289 20.86 3.41 17.77
N LYS A 290 21.45 2.33 18.28
CA LYS A 290 20.84 0.98 18.26
C LYS A 290 19.49 0.95 18.97
N ALA A 291 19.40 1.54 20.15
CA ALA A 291 18.16 1.57 20.93
C ALA A 291 17.05 2.35 20.19
N VAL A 292 17.36 3.56 19.70
CA VAL A 292 16.40 4.38 18.95
C VAL A 292 16.00 3.73 17.63
N ALA A 293 16.94 3.09 16.91
CA ALA A 293 16.64 2.35 15.67
C ALA A 293 15.71 1.15 15.92
N ARG A 294 15.74 0.56 17.12
CA ARG A 294 14.81 -0.49 17.58
C ARG A 294 13.50 0.04 18.15
N ASN A 295 13.23 1.33 18.01
CA ASN A 295 12.02 1.98 18.53
C ASN A 295 11.92 1.92 20.06
N VAL A 296 13.05 1.89 20.77
CA VAL A 296 13.10 1.95 22.24
C VAL A 296 13.07 3.40 22.70
N SER A 297 12.25 3.71 23.71
CA SER A 297 12.25 5.01 24.37
C SER A 297 13.55 5.20 25.16
N VAL A 298 14.32 6.24 24.81
CA VAL A 298 15.64 6.51 25.40
C VAL A 298 15.67 7.91 26.00
N PHE A 299 16.16 8.01 27.24
CA PHE A 299 16.70 9.24 27.79
C PHE A 299 18.23 9.14 27.79
N ALA A 300 18.89 10.06 27.09
CA ALA A 300 20.35 10.04 26.97
C ALA A 300 20.93 11.44 27.21
N THR A 301 21.97 11.51 28.03
CA THR A 301 22.72 12.73 28.30
C THR A 301 24.10 12.63 27.64
N LEU A 302 24.41 13.59 26.75
CA LEU A 302 25.73 13.66 26.11
C LEU A 302 26.28 15.09 26.20
N PRO A 303 27.59 15.24 26.43
CA PRO A 303 28.23 16.55 26.43
C PRO A 303 28.11 17.23 25.06
N THR A 304 28.30 18.55 25.02
CA THR A 304 28.45 19.28 23.75
C THR A 304 29.60 18.69 22.93
N GLY A 305 29.42 18.56 21.62
CA GLY A 305 30.35 17.85 20.75
C GLY A 305 30.30 16.32 20.86
N GLY A 306 29.57 15.73 21.82
CA GLY A 306 29.44 14.27 21.96
C GLY A 306 28.65 13.56 20.84
N GLY A 307 28.32 14.26 19.75
CA GLY A 307 27.65 13.67 18.59
C GLY A 307 26.15 13.39 18.79
N LYS A 308 25.46 14.19 19.61
CA LYS A 308 24.01 14.10 19.89
C LYS A 308 23.16 14.05 18.63
N SER A 309 23.50 14.84 17.62
CA SER A 309 22.70 14.94 16.39
C SER A 309 22.64 13.61 15.63
N LEU A 310 23.75 12.90 15.57
CA LEU A 310 23.81 11.58 14.95
C LEU A 310 22.87 10.57 15.64
N CYS A 311 22.68 10.71 16.95
CA CYS A 311 21.84 9.81 17.74
C CYS A 311 20.35 9.84 17.35
N TYR A 312 19.87 10.86 16.63
CA TYR A 312 18.52 10.89 16.07
C TYR A 312 18.50 10.91 14.54
N LEU A 313 19.52 11.50 13.89
CA LEU A 313 19.58 11.55 12.42
C LEU A 313 19.80 10.16 11.80
N LEU A 314 20.77 9.40 12.32
CA LEU A 314 21.08 8.09 11.74
C LEU A 314 19.91 7.09 11.92
N PRO A 315 19.29 6.94 13.12
CA PRO A 315 18.09 6.12 13.26
C PRO A 315 16.93 6.58 12.37
N ALA A 316 16.75 7.89 12.15
CA ALA A 316 15.72 8.40 11.25
C ALA A 316 15.93 7.89 9.82
N LEU A 317 17.16 7.99 9.30
CA LEU A 317 17.52 7.50 7.96
C LEU A 317 17.41 5.98 7.86
N MET A 318 17.81 5.23 8.89
CA MET A 318 17.64 3.77 8.94
C MET A 318 16.17 3.37 8.87
N ARG A 319 15.28 4.05 9.61
CA ARG A 319 13.82 3.82 9.57
C ARG A 319 13.22 4.22 8.22
N TYR A 320 13.72 5.28 7.61
CA TYR A 320 13.37 5.64 6.24
C TYR A 320 13.75 4.54 5.25
N GLN A 321 14.97 4.01 5.31
CA GLN A 321 15.41 2.91 4.42
C GLN A 321 14.60 1.63 4.64
N ARG A 322 14.22 1.33 5.89
CA ARG A 322 13.42 0.14 6.19
C ARG A 322 11.96 0.31 5.78
N ARG A 323 11.31 1.44 6.06
CA ARG A 323 9.84 1.56 5.90
C ARG A 323 9.32 2.89 5.35
N ASN A 324 10.20 3.74 4.80
CA ASN A 324 9.88 5.09 4.33
C ASN A 324 9.16 5.92 5.42
N MET A 325 9.62 5.78 6.67
CA MET A 325 8.97 6.41 7.83
C MET A 325 9.38 7.87 7.99
N LEU A 326 8.41 8.72 8.30
CA LEU A 326 8.67 10.09 8.76
C LEU A 326 9.21 10.08 10.19
N THR A 327 10.30 10.81 10.41
CA THR A 327 10.82 11.09 11.75
C THR A 327 10.71 12.59 12.04
N ILE A 328 10.13 12.94 13.19
CA ILE A 328 9.97 14.33 13.63
C ILE A 328 10.95 14.59 14.76
N VAL A 329 11.84 15.57 14.57
CA VAL A 329 12.80 16.01 15.58
C VAL A 329 12.33 17.35 16.12
N ILE A 330 12.07 17.41 17.43
CA ILE A 330 11.66 18.63 18.11
C ILE A 330 12.87 19.18 18.87
N SER A 331 13.42 20.30 18.41
CA SER A 331 14.55 20.98 19.06
C SER A 331 14.08 22.29 19.69
N PRO A 332 14.38 22.54 20.97
CA PRO A 332 14.02 23.81 21.63
C PRO A 332 14.96 24.97 21.26
N LEU A 333 16.06 24.74 20.52
CA LEU A 333 17.09 25.74 20.23
C LEU A 333 17.21 26.02 18.73
N GLN A 334 16.77 27.21 18.32
CA GLN A 334 16.92 27.71 16.94
C GLN A 334 18.39 27.75 16.48
N ALA A 335 19.31 28.10 17.38
CA ALA A 335 20.75 28.13 17.09
C ALA A 335 21.30 26.75 16.68
N LEU A 336 20.81 25.67 17.30
CA LEU A 336 21.19 24.30 16.94
C LEU A 336 20.68 23.92 15.55
N MET A 337 19.45 24.33 15.20
CA MET A 337 18.89 24.07 13.87
C MET A 337 19.66 24.81 12.79
N LYS A 338 20.06 26.06 13.05
CA LYS A 338 20.86 26.86 12.12
C LYS A 338 22.26 26.26 11.91
N ASP A 339 22.95 25.92 13.00
CA ASP A 339 24.27 25.29 12.97
C ASP A 339 24.26 23.97 12.17
N GLN A 340 23.15 23.23 12.24
CA GLN A 340 22.97 22.03 11.42
C GLN A 340 22.77 22.36 9.94
N VAL A 341 21.92 23.32 9.58
CA VAL A 341 21.71 23.68 8.17
C VAL A 341 22.99 24.24 7.52
N ASP A 342 23.76 25.03 8.28
CA ASP A 342 24.94 25.72 7.75
C ASP A 342 26.16 24.78 7.61
N ASN A 343 26.22 23.67 8.35
CA ASN A 343 27.41 22.80 8.45
C ASN A 343 27.19 21.31 8.12
N PHE A 344 25.97 20.86 7.81
CA PHE A 344 25.71 19.47 7.36
C PHE A 344 25.77 19.28 5.85
#